data_AF-A0A9E0CN73-F1
#
_entry.id   AF-A0A9E0CN73-F1
#
_cell.length_a   1.000
_cell.length_b   1.000
_cell.length_c   1.000
_cell.angle_alpha   90.00
_cell.angle_beta   90.00
_cell.angle_gamma   90.00
#
_symmetry.space_group_name_H-M   'P 1'
#
loop_
_entity.id
_entity.type
_entity.pdbx_description
1 polymer ?
#
loop_
_entity_poly.entity_id
_entity_poly.type
_entity_poly.pdbx_seq_one_letter_code
_entity_poly.pdbx_strand_id
1 'polypeptide(L)'
;MTSTTHATTSVAATPSAVTEPGTPLPAPTPAPEPTGVPGLDADDPWCSSWAVYSGTVQAIGIAGAFGELRSVDIAALELMAAASVVAALTGIADRWPGELAAERSAVLDDLLGPFGRRADKALAALRAAGATDDDIGRLGTQWLAALRARDPQNPVIEVQAPTERLASIVGEAATGFDVAVTPFAHDPSLRVDEVEVPATDAYLAAHCPDLASSGVGDAI
;
A
#
# COMPACT_ATOMS: atom_id res chain seq x y z
N MET A 1 -74.26 -1.53 -48.10
CA MET A 1 -74.28 -2.92 -48.63
C MET A 1 -72.86 -3.21 -49.10
N THR A 2 -72.03 -3.79 -48.22
CA THR A 2 -71.65 -5.23 -48.16
C THR A 2 -70.57 -5.56 -49.20
N SER A 3 -69.51 -6.32 -48.94
CA SER A 3 -68.79 -6.87 -47.78
C SER A 3 -67.57 -7.53 -48.42
N THR A 4 -66.35 -7.25 -47.98
CA THR A 4 -65.13 -7.87 -48.53
C THR A 4 -64.63 -8.99 -47.63
N THR A 5 -64.36 -10.11 -48.28
CA THR A 5 -64.06 -11.48 -47.84
C THR A 5 -62.82 -11.63 -46.94
N HIS A 6 -62.94 -12.46 -45.89
CA HIS A 6 -61.82 -13.04 -45.12
C HIS A 6 -61.20 -14.23 -45.88
N ALA A 7 -59.86 -14.32 -45.91
CA ALA A 7 -59.13 -15.53 -46.28
C ALA A 7 -58.22 -15.96 -45.12
N THR A 8 -58.37 -17.23 -44.73
CA THR A 8 -57.70 -17.88 -43.60
C THR A 8 -56.40 -18.57 -44.02
N THR A 9 -55.48 -18.54 -43.07
CA THR A 9 -54.12 -19.06 -42.93
C THR A 9 -53.86 -20.50 -43.41
N SER A 10 -52.65 -20.75 -43.95
CA SER A 10 -52.02 -22.07 -44.01
C SER A 10 -50.56 -21.94 -43.55
N VAL A 11 -50.16 -22.77 -42.57
CA VAL A 11 -48.82 -22.80 -41.96
C VAL A 11 -48.03 -23.96 -42.56
N ALA A 12 -46.82 -23.68 -43.07
CA ALA A 12 -45.85 -24.69 -43.49
C ALA A 12 -44.78 -24.88 -42.41
N ALA A 13 -44.43 -26.14 -42.12
CA ALA A 13 -43.48 -26.55 -41.09
C ALA A 13 -42.01 -26.45 -41.56
N THR A 14 -41.14 -25.97 -40.68
CA THR A 14 -39.69 -25.82 -40.87
C THR A 14 -38.94 -27.11 -40.49
N PRO A 15 -37.90 -27.55 -41.22
CA PRO A 15 -37.11 -28.71 -40.83
C PRO A 15 -36.14 -28.42 -39.66
N SER A 16 -36.08 -29.33 -38.69
CA SER A 16 -35.16 -29.27 -37.54
C SER A 16 -33.72 -29.58 -37.96
N ALA A 17 -32.80 -28.68 -37.65
CA ALA A 17 -31.35 -28.94 -37.70
C ALA A 17 -30.90 -29.63 -36.41
N VAL A 18 -30.10 -30.70 -36.54
CA VAL A 18 -29.46 -31.41 -35.44
C VAL A 18 -28.20 -30.64 -35.04
N THR A 19 -28.13 -30.17 -33.80
CA THR A 19 -26.95 -29.53 -33.21
C THR A 19 -26.02 -30.59 -32.63
N GLU A 20 -24.78 -30.71 -33.12
CA GLU A 20 -23.73 -31.49 -32.45
C GLU A 20 -23.27 -30.77 -31.17
N PRO A 21 -23.02 -31.49 -30.06
CA PRO A 21 -22.46 -30.89 -28.86
C PRO A 21 -20.98 -30.55 -29.09
N GLY A 22 -20.67 -29.27 -29.26
CA GLY A 22 -19.30 -28.77 -29.24
C GLY A 22 -18.69 -28.94 -27.84
N THR A 23 -17.47 -29.49 -27.78
CA THR A 23 -16.69 -29.59 -26.55
C THR A 23 -16.49 -28.17 -25.96
N PRO A 24 -16.80 -27.92 -24.68
CA PRO A 24 -16.56 -26.61 -24.07
C PRO A 24 -15.05 -26.35 -24.09
N LEU A 25 -14.62 -25.19 -24.59
CA LEU A 25 -13.25 -24.73 -24.36
C LEU A 25 -13.02 -24.60 -22.84
N PRO A 26 -11.84 -25.01 -22.33
CA PRO A 26 -11.49 -24.75 -20.94
C PRO A 26 -11.55 -23.23 -20.69
N ALA A 27 -12.16 -22.85 -19.57
CA ALA A 27 -12.20 -21.46 -19.15
C ALA A 27 -10.77 -20.92 -19.03
N PRO A 28 -10.50 -19.67 -19.47
CA PRO A 28 -9.19 -19.07 -19.30
C PRO A 28 -8.81 -19.08 -17.82
N THR A 29 -7.61 -19.57 -17.50
CA THR A 29 -7.05 -19.44 -16.15
C THR A 29 -6.95 -17.95 -15.81
N PRO A 30 -7.43 -17.50 -14.64
CA PRO A 30 -7.23 -16.12 -14.22
C PRO A 30 -5.73 -15.79 -14.26
N ALA A 31 -5.39 -14.61 -14.76
CA ALA A 31 -4.03 -14.12 -14.58
C ALA A 31 -3.71 -14.08 -13.07
N PRO A 32 -2.46 -14.38 -12.66
CA PRO A 32 -2.08 -14.18 -11.28
C PRO A 32 -2.35 -12.73 -10.89
N GLU A 33 -2.89 -12.52 -9.69
CA GLU A 33 -3.10 -11.17 -9.18
C GLU A 33 -1.75 -10.45 -9.09
N PRO A 34 -1.69 -9.16 -9.43
CA PRO A 34 -0.47 -8.39 -9.28
C PRO A 34 -0.03 -8.40 -7.81
N THR A 35 1.24 -8.71 -7.59
CA THR A 35 1.90 -8.63 -6.28
C THR A 35 2.74 -7.36 -6.21
N GLY A 36 3.03 -6.93 -4.99
CA GLY A 36 3.85 -5.76 -4.71
C GLY A 36 3.06 -4.46 -4.59
N VAL A 37 3.70 -3.45 -3.99
CA VAL A 37 3.17 -2.09 -3.94
C VAL A 37 3.41 -1.39 -5.29
N PRO A 38 2.36 -0.86 -5.93
CA PRO A 38 2.48 -0.11 -7.18
C PRO A 38 3.31 1.17 -7.03
N GLY A 39 4.07 1.54 -8.08
CA GLY A 39 4.88 2.76 -8.12
C GLY A 39 6.25 2.67 -7.44
N LEU A 40 6.62 1.54 -6.81
CA LEU A 40 7.93 1.37 -6.17
C LEU A 40 9.12 1.47 -7.14
N ASP A 41 8.92 1.03 -8.37
CA ASP A 41 9.93 1.04 -9.44
C ASP A 41 9.67 2.16 -10.45
N ALA A 42 8.91 3.19 -10.07
CA ALA A 42 8.70 4.37 -10.90
C ALA A 42 10.02 5.08 -11.19
N ASP A 43 10.22 5.47 -12.46
CA ASP A 43 11.43 6.19 -12.90
C ASP A 43 11.59 7.55 -12.20
N ASP A 44 10.48 8.19 -11.82
CA ASP A 44 10.48 9.42 -11.03
C ASP A 44 10.77 9.11 -9.54
N PRO A 45 11.90 9.59 -8.99
CA PRO A 45 12.25 9.36 -7.60
C PRO A 45 11.29 9.98 -6.58
N TRP A 46 10.54 11.02 -6.96
CA TRP A 46 9.52 11.61 -6.10
C TRP A 46 8.31 10.67 -6.00
N CYS A 47 7.84 10.12 -7.12
CA CYS A 47 6.74 9.14 -7.15
C CYS A 47 7.10 7.84 -6.40
N SER A 48 8.31 7.29 -6.61
CA SER A 48 8.73 6.08 -5.89
C SER A 48 8.93 6.32 -4.38
N SER A 49 9.35 7.52 -3.97
CA SER A 49 9.39 7.87 -2.54
C SER A 49 7.99 7.89 -1.92
N TRP A 50 7.00 8.45 -2.62
CA TRP A 50 5.61 8.37 -2.21
C TRP A 50 5.09 6.93 -2.14
N ALA A 51 5.41 6.08 -3.11
CA ALA A 51 5.04 4.66 -3.11
C ALA A 51 5.60 3.91 -1.89
N VAL A 52 6.87 4.17 -1.53
CA VAL A 52 7.48 3.57 -0.34
C VAL A 52 6.76 4.02 0.92
N TYR A 53 6.49 5.32 1.06
CA TYR A 53 5.80 5.85 2.24
C TYR A 53 4.38 5.29 2.37
N SER A 54 3.54 5.45 1.33
CA SER A 54 2.13 5.06 1.38
C SER A 54 1.96 3.55 1.48
N GLY A 55 2.77 2.79 0.74
CA GLY A 55 2.81 1.32 0.81
C GLY A 55 3.20 0.82 2.20
N THR A 56 4.14 1.49 2.87
CA THR A 56 4.54 1.15 4.23
C THR A 56 3.41 1.40 5.24
N VAL A 57 2.80 2.58 5.20
CA VAL A 57 1.68 2.95 6.10
C VAL A 57 0.52 1.97 5.91
N GLN A 58 0.17 1.66 4.66
CA GLN A 58 -0.90 0.71 4.35
C GLN A 58 -0.56 -0.72 4.78
N ALA A 59 0.66 -1.20 4.53
CA ALA A 59 1.07 -2.54 4.93
C ALA A 59 0.98 -2.72 6.45
N ILE A 60 1.45 -1.73 7.22
CA ILE A 60 1.39 -1.77 8.70
C ILE A 60 -0.06 -1.61 9.19
N GLY A 61 -0.84 -0.71 8.59
CA GLY A 61 -2.25 -0.52 8.93
C GLY A 61 -3.10 -1.78 8.69
N ILE A 62 -2.92 -2.43 7.54
CA ILE A 62 -3.61 -3.68 7.19
C ILE A 62 -3.19 -4.81 8.12
N ALA A 63 -1.88 -4.95 8.40
CA ALA A 63 -1.38 -5.95 9.35
C ALA A 63 -1.97 -5.75 10.76
N GLY A 64 -2.07 -4.51 11.22
CA GLY A 64 -2.66 -4.19 12.52
C GLY A 64 -4.18 -4.41 12.58
N ALA A 65 -4.90 -4.15 11.49
CA ALA A 65 -6.36 -4.30 11.45
C ALA A 65 -6.82 -5.74 11.20
N PHE A 66 -6.08 -6.51 10.40
CA PHE A 66 -6.53 -7.81 9.87
C PHE A 66 -5.54 -8.95 10.11
N GLY A 67 -4.35 -8.68 10.60
CA GLY A 67 -3.30 -9.69 10.81
C GLY A 67 -3.32 -10.39 12.17
N GLU A 68 -4.30 -10.09 13.02
CA GLU A 68 -4.41 -10.62 14.40
C GLU A 68 -3.12 -10.45 15.22
N LEU A 69 -2.34 -9.40 14.91
CA LEU A 69 -1.06 -9.10 15.55
C LEU A 69 -1.25 -8.44 16.91
N ARG A 70 -0.33 -8.71 17.85
CA ARG A 70 -0.25 -7.93 19.09
C ARG A 70 0.43 -6.59 18.82
N SER A 71 0.26 -5.63 19.72
CA SER A 71 0.88 -4.30 19.61
C SER A 71 2.40 -4.37 19.40
N VAL A 72 3.08 -5.23 20.17
CA VAL A 72 4.53 -5.47 20.04
C VAL A 72 4.95 -6.04 18.69
N ASP A 73 4.10 -6.85 18.05
CA ASP A 73 4.40 -7.44 16.74
C ASP A 73 4.25 -6.37 15.64
N ILE A 74 3.31 -5.43 15.79
CA ILE A 74 3.18 -4.24 14.94
C ILE A 74 4.38 -3.32 15.14
N ALA A 75 4.78 -3.07 16.39
CA ALA A 75 5.99 -2.29 16.72
C ALA A 75 7.24 -2.85 16.03
N ALA A 76 7.37 -4.18 15.94
CA ALA A 76 8.46 -4.82 15.20
C ALA A 76 8.42 -4.49 13.70
N LEU A 77 7.24 -4.48 13.06
CA LEU A 77 7.09 -4.06 11.66
C LEU A 77 7.52 -2.60 11.47
N GLU A 78 7.11 -1.71 12.39
CA GLU A 78 7.49 -0.30 12.35
C GLU A 78 9.01 -0.11 12.44
N LEU A 79 9.69 -0.85 13.33
CA LEU A 79 11.14 -0.83 13.46
C LEU A 79 11.84 -1.29 12.18
N MET A 80 11.36 -2.36 11.55
CA MET A 80 11.92 -2.86 10.29
C MET A 80 11.73 -1.85 9.15
N ALA A 81 10.61 -1.13 9.14
CA ALA A 81 10.28 -0.15 8.12
C ALA A 81 10.94 1.22 8.30
N ALA A 82 11.37 1.56 9.52
CA ALA A 82 11.70 2.92 9.94
C ALA A 82 12.73 3.62 9.04
N ALA A 83 13.79 2.91 8.63
CA ALA A 83 14.82 3.47 7.75
C ALA A 83 14.26 3.85 6.37
N SER A 84 13.38 3.01 5.82
CA SER A 84 12.73 3.24 4.52
C SER A 84 11.74 4.38 4.58
N VAL A 85 11.03 4.55 5.71
CA VAL A 85 10.12 5.70 5.94
C VAL A 85 10.91 7.01 5.96
N VAL A 86 11.98 7.09 6.75
CA VAL A 86 12.80 8.31 6.85
C VAL A 86 13.43 8.66 5.50
N ALA A 87 13.94 7.66 4.77
CA ALA A 87 14.48 7.85 3.44
C ALA A 87 13.41 8.34 2.44
N ALA A 88 12.20 7.77 2.47
CA ALA A 88 11.09 8.18 1.62
C ALA A 88 10.67 9.63 1.90
N LEU A 89 10.51 10.01 3.16
CA LEU A 89 10.15 11.38 3.54
C LEU A 89 11.20 12.40 3.11
N THR A 90 12.48 12.07 3.27
CA THR A 90 13.60 12.88 2.75
C THR A 90 13.51 12.99 1.23
N GLY A 91 13.23 11.88 0.56
CA GLY A 91 13.07 11.82 -0.89
C GLY A 91 11.96 12.71 -1.44
N ILE A 92 10.81 12.74 -0.75
CA ILE A 92 9.68 13.63 -1.03
C ILE A 92 10.05 15.09 -0.79
N ALA A 93 10.67 15.39 0.37
CA ALA A 93 10.99 16.75 0.78
C ALA A 93 12.05 17.43 -0.12
N ASP A 94 13.07 16.67 -0.54
CA ASP A 94 14.18 17.17 -1.37
C ASP A 94 13.76 17.43 -2.83
N ARG A 95 12.70 16.77 -3.28
CA ARG A 95 12.18 16.86 -4.67
C ARG A 95 10.82 17.52 -4.73
N TRP A 96 10.48 18.32 -3.71
CA TRP A 96 9.19 18.97 -3.62
C TRP A 96 8.92 19.87 -4.84
N PRO A 97 7.84 19.64 -5.63
CA PRO A 97 7.53 20.46 -6.78
C PRO A 97 7.29 21.92 -6.39
N GLY A 98 7.90 22.86 -7.13
CA GLY A 98 7.81 24.29 -6.82
C GLY A 98 6.37 24.84 -6.88
N GLU A 99 5.53 24.28 -7.74
CA GLU A 99 4.10 24.62 -7.84
C GLU A 99 3.27 24.18 -6.64
N LEU A 100 3.76 23.22 -5.85
CA LEU A 100 3.13 22.74 -4.62
C LEU A 100 3.67 23.46 -3.37
N ALA A 101 4.44 24.53 -3.51
CA ALA A 101 5.10 25.19 -2.38
C ALA A 101 4.13 25.63 -1.27
N ALA A 102 2.90 25.99 -1.63
CA ALA A 102 1.87 26.43 -0.69
C ALA A 102 1.40 25.32 0.28
N GLU A 103 1.43 24.05 -0.15
CA GLU A 103 0.98 22.91 0.65
C GLU A 103 2.14 22.16 1.32
N ARG A 104 3.38 22.59 1.08
CA ARG A 104 4.58 21.86 1.54
C ARG A 104 4.58 21.57 3.04
N SER A 105 4.23 22.55 3.88
CA SER A 105 4.21 22.35 5.34
C SER A 105 3.06 21.43 5.76
N ALA A 106 1.86 21.65 5.21
CA ALA A 106 0.71 20.79 5.50
C ALA A 106 1.02 19.33 5.16
N VAL A 107 1.65 19.07 4.01
CA VAL A 107 2.05 17.72 3.63
C VAL A 107 3.18 17.19 4.51
N LEU A 108 4.32 17.87 4.60
CA LEU A 108 5.50 17.29 5.24
C LEU A 108 5.41 17.23 6.77
N ASP A 109 4.74 18.20 7.39
CA ASP A 109 4.73 18.33 8.85
C ASP A 109 3.48 17.72 9.49
N ASP A 110 2.32 17.90 8.84
CA ASP A 110 1.01 17.52 9.38
C ASP A 110 0.52 16.17 8.81
N LEU A 111 0.55 15.97 7.49
CA LEU A 111 0.11 14.73 6.85
C LEU A 111 1.12 13.59 7.03
N LEU A 112 2.38 13.83 6.68
CA LEU A 112 3.43 12.81 6.67
C LEU A 112 4.28 12.81 7.96
N GLY A 113 4.41 13.99 8.56
CA GLY A 113 5.27 14.23 9.71
C GLY A 113 4.99 13.37 10.94
N PRO A 114 3.73 13.06 11.30
CA PRO A 114 3.45 12.19 12.45
C PRO A 114 4.10 10.81 12.34
N PHE A 115 3.96 10.15 11.20
CA PHE A 115 4.57 8.84 10.98
C PHE A 115 6.10 8.94 10.83
N GLY A 116 6.61 10.03 10.25
CA GLY A 116 8.05 10.32 10.21
C GLY A 116 8.68 10.43 11.60
N ARG A 117 8.09 11.22 12.50
CA ARG A 117 8.55 11.34 13.90
C ARG A 117 8.49 10.02 14.65
N ARG A 118 7.53 9.15 14.30
CA ARG A 118 7.40 7.80 14.85
C ARG A 118 8.50 6.88 14.33
N ALA A 119 8.85 6.95 13.06
CA ALA A 119 9.99 6.24 12.47
C ALA A 119 11.33 6.68 13.09
N ASP A 120 11.53 7.98 13.35
CA ASP A 120 12.75 8.47 14.03
C ASP A 120 12.92 7.86 15.43
N LYS A 121 11.81 7.77 16.20
CA LYS A 121 11.82 7.10 17.50
C LYS A 121 12.13 5.61 17.37
N ALA A 122 11.63 4.94 16.33
CA ALA A 122 11.93 3.55 16.06
C ALA A 122 13.43 3.34 15.74
N LEU A 123 14.03 4.20 14.93
CA LEU A 123 15.48 4.18 14.68
C LEU A 123 16.29 4.42 15.96
N ALA A 124 15.84 5.33 16.84
CA ALA A 124 16.48 5.55 18.13
C ALA A 124 16.38 4.31 19.03
N ALA A 125 15.25 3.62 19.05
CA ALA A 125 15.05 2.37 19.80
C ALA A 125 15.96 1.24 19.29
N LEU A 126 16.09 1.08 17.97
CA LEU A 126 17.02 0.11 17.37
C LEU A 126 18.47 0.38 17.80
N ARG A 127 18.91 1.64 17.73
CA ARG A 127 20.27 2.02 18.16
C ARG A 127 20.48 1.79 19.66
N ALA A 128 19.48 2.09 20.48
CA ALA A 128 19.54 1.84 21.92
C ALA A 128 19.65 0.33 22.25
N ALA A 129 19.01 -0.53 21.45
CA ALA A 129 19.15 -1.99 21.52
C ALA A 129 20.44 -2.53 20.87
N GLY A 130 21.33 -1.66 20.39
CA GLY A 130 22.63 -2.04 19.85
C GLY A 130 22.65 -2.36 18.34
N ALA A 131 21.63 -1.96 17.58
CA ALA A 131 21.68 -2.00 16.12
C ALA A 131 22.77 -1.04 15.60
N THR A 132 23.57 -1.52 14.66
CA THR A 132 24.51 -0.69 13.90
C THR A 132 23.81 -0.02 12.72
N ASP A 133 24.43 0.99 12.09
CA ASP A 133 23.86 1.59 10.88
C ASP A 133 23.78 0.56 9.72
N ASP A 134 24.69 -0.40 9.65
CA ASP A 134 24.63 -1.51 8.69
C ASP A 134 23.41 -2.42 8.93
N ASP A 135 23.07 -2.68 10.20
CA ASP A 135 21.86 -3.44 10.55
C ASP A 135 20.60 -2.69 10.12
N ILE A 136 20.53 -1.39 10.41
CA ILE A 136 19.41 -0.52 10.03
C ILE A 136 19.26 -0.48 8.50
N GLY A 137 20.37 -0.35 7.77
CA GLY A 137 20.36 -0.40 6.30
C GLY A 137 19.89 -1.75 5.76
N ARG A 138 20.25 -2.86 6.42
CA ARG A 138 19.75 -4.20 6.08
C ARG A 138 18.25 -4.33 6.30
N LEU A 139 17.74 -3.86 7.44
CA LEU A 139 16.30 -3.86 7.72
C LEU A 139 15.53 -3.07 6.65
N GLY A 140 15.99 -1.87 6.30
CA GLY A 140 15.38 -1.07 5.25
C GLY A 140 15.38 -1.78 3.88
N THR A 141 16.49 -2.44 3.53
CA THR A 141 16.59 -3.23 2.29
C THR A 141 15.60 -4.40 2.28
N GLN A 142 15.50 -5.13 3.40
CA GLN A 142 14.56 -6.25 3.55
C GLN A 142 13.10 -5.77 3.49
N TRP A 143 12.81 -4.63 4.11
CA TRP A 143 11.48 -4.01 4.04
C TRP A 143 11.09 -3.64 2.60
N LEU A 144 11.98 -2.98 1.86
CA LEU A 144 11.73 -2.64 0.46
C LEU A 144 11.55 -3.88 -0.42
N ALA A 145 12.29 -4.95 -0.16
CA ALA A 145 12.09 -6.23 -0.86
C ALA A 145 10.71 -6.83 -0.53
N ALA A 146 10.28 -6.77 0.73
CA ALA A 146 8.97 -7.23 1.17
C ALA A 146 7.83 -6.43 0.52
N LEU A 147 7.95 -5.10 0.41
CA LEU A 147 6.95 -4.28 -0.28
C LEU A 147 6.83 -4.64 -1.77
N ARG A 148 7.94 -4.98 -2.44
CA ARG A 148 7.92 -5.44 -3.85
C ARG A 148 7.27 -6.81 -4.02
N ALA A 149 7.38 -7.68 -3.03
CA ALA A 149 6.85 -9.04 -3.08
C ALA A 149 5.48 -9.20 -2.39
N ARG A 150 4.90 -8.11 -1.89
CA ARG A 150 3.70 -8.16 -1.04
C ARG A 150 2.53 -8.86 -1.75
N ASP A 151 2.00 -9.90 -1.11
CA ASP A 151 0.75 -10.54 -1.50
C ASP A 151 -0.43 -9.71 -0.95
N PRO A 152 -1.32 -9.14 -1.79
CA PRO A 152 -2.47 -8.39 -1.32
C PRO A 152 -3.48 -9.24 -0.54
N GLN A 153 -3.46 -10.58 -0.69
CA GLN A 153 -4.33 -11.50 0.03
C GLN A 153 -3.81 -11.83 1.43
N ASN A 154 -2.54 -11.52 1.74
CA ASN A 154 -1.97 -11.71 3.07
C ASN A 154 -1.97 -10.38 3.84
N PRO A 155 -2.72 -10.27 4.96
CA PRO A 155 -2.75 -9.03 5.73
C PRO A 155 -1.41 -8.71 6.39
N VAL A 156 -0.59 -9.72 6.70
CA VAL A 156 0.72 -9.53 7.33
C VAL A 156 1.80 -9.59 6.27
N ILE A 157 2.52 -8.48 6.11
CA ILE A 157 3.65 -8.42 5.18
C ILE A 157 4.77 -9.39 5.61
N GLU A 158 5.22 -10.20 4.66
CA GLU A 158 6.30 -11.16 4.88
C GLU A 158 7.66 -10.47 4.68
N VAL A 159 8.30 -10.12 5.79
CA VAL A 159 9.66 -9.58 5.79
C VAL A 159 10.64 -10.73 5.95
N GLN A 160 11.63 -10.82 5.05
CA GLN A 160 12.67 -11.85 5.14
C GLN A 160 13.32 -11.81 6.53
N ALA A 161 13.37 -12.96 7.18
CA ALA A 161 13.90 -13.08 8.53
C ALA A 161 15.33 -12.50 8.61
N PRO A 162 15.59 -11.56 9.55
CA PRO A 162 16.94 -11.09 9.79
C PRO A 162 17.80 -12.22 10.39
N THR A 163 19.11 -11.99 10.48
CA THR A 163 19.99 -12.90 11.25
C THR A 163 19.46 -13.04 12.67
N GLU A 164 19.72 -14.16 13.35
CA GLU A 164 19.24 -14.40 14.72
C GLU A 164 19.61 -13.25 15.68
N ARG A 165 20.83 -12.71 15.54
CA ARG A 165 21.28 -11.54 16.29
C ARG A 165 20.38 -10.32 16.04
N LEU A 166 20.10 -10.00 14.78
CA LEU A 166 19.31 -8.84 14.41
C LEU A 166 17.81 -9.05 14.75
N ALA A 167 17.30 -10.27 14.66
CA ALA A 167 15.97 -10.63 15.17
C ALA A 167 15.85 -10.35 16.68
N SER A 168 16.88 -10.72 17.46
CA SER A 168 16.91 -10.42 18.91
C SER A 168 16.91 -8.93 19.19
N ILE A 169 17.69 -8.14 18.44
CA ILE A 169 17.74 -6.67 18.58
C ILE A 169 16.38 -6.06 18.25
N VAL A 170 15.73 -6.48 17.16
CA VAL A 170 14.40 -6.00 16.78
C VAL A 170 13.38 -6.36 17.87
N GLY A 171 13.41 -7.57 18.43
CA GLY A 171 12.50 -7.98 19.50
C GLY A 171 12.66 -7.17 20.80
N GLU A 172 13.91 -6.90 21.21
CA GLU A 172 14.19 -6.05 22.38
C GLU A 172 13.74 -4.60 22.13
N ALA A 173 14.10 -4.04 20.98
CA ALA A 173 13.69 -2.70 20.58
C ALA A 173 12.16 -2.58 20.47
N ALA A 174 11.47 -3.60 19.95
CA ALA A 174 10.01 -3.61 19.81
C ALA A 174 9.33 -3.57 21.17
N THR A 175 9.84 -4.32 22.14
CA THR A 175 9.30 -4.32 23.51
C THR A 175 9.43 -2.93 24.15
N GLY A 176 10.59 -2.29 24.01
CA GLY A 176 10.80 -0.94 24.53
C GLY A 176 10.00 0.14 23.78
N PHE A 177 9.94 0.02 22.46
CA PHE A 177 9.21 0.94 21.59
C PHE A 177 7.70 0.89 21.85
N ASP A 178 7.10 -0.31 21.91
CA ASP A 178 5.67 -0.52 22.18
C ASP A 178 5.21 0.09 23.51
N VAL A 179 6.10 0.12 24.52
CA VAL A 179 5.83 0.80 25.80
C VAL A 179 5.94 2.32 25.68
N ALA A 180 6.86 2.80 24.84
CA ALA A 180 7.18 4.22 24.71
C ALA A 180 6.23 5.00 23.78
N VAL A 181 5.45 4.31 22.96
CA VAL A 181 4.54 4.92 21.99
C VAL A 181 3.12 4.40 22.16
N THR A 182 2.13 5.20 21.75
CA THR A 182 0.76 4.69 21.64
C THR A 182 0.73 3.60 20.56
N PRO A 183 0.07 2.45 20.76
CA PRO A 183 -0.05 1.43 19.73
C PRO A 183 -0.62 2.01 18.43
N PHE A 184 -0.10 1.57 17.28
CA PHE A 184 -0.39 2.15 15.95
C PHE A 184 -1.89 2.41 15.71
N ALA A 185 -2.75 1.41 15.92
CA ALA A 185 -4.19 1.51 15.70
C ALA A 185 -4.92 2.49 16.65
N HIS A 186 -4.28 2.88 17.75
CA HIS A 186 -4.83 3.76 18.77
C HIS A 186 -4.13 5.12 18.84
N ASP A 187 -3.12 5.36 18.01
CA ASP A 187 -2.34 6.60 18.04
C ASP A 187 -3.14 7.72 17.35
N PRO A 188 -3.65 8.72 18.10
CA PRO A 188 -4.44 9.79 17.51
C PRO A 188 -3.62 10.69 16.58
N SER A 189 -2.29 10.71 16.71
CA SER A 189 -1.43 11.50 15.84
C SER A 189 -1.34 10.95 14.41
N LEU A 190 -1.73 9.69 14.21
CA LEU A 190 -1.77 9.04 12.89
C LEU A 190 -3.13 9.25 12.17
N ARG A 191 -4.07 9.96 12.80
CA ARG A 191 -5.33 10.39 12.17
C ARG A 191 -5.10 11.73 11.50
N VAL A 192 -4.86 11.69 10.20
CA VAL A 192 -4.46 12.83 9.38
C VAL A 192 -5.50 13.17 8.30
N ASP A 193 -6.70 12.60 8.42
CA ASP A 193 -7.83 12.75 7.50
C ASP A 193 -8.37 14.19 7.41
N GLU A 194 -8.05 15.04 8.39
CA GLU A 194 -8.43 16.47 8.39
C GLU A 194 -7.41 17.37 7.65
N VAL A 195 -6.28 16.83 7.18
CA VAL A 195 -5.25 17.62 6.50
C VAL A 195 -5.57 17.71 5.01
N GLU A 196 -6.10 18.85 4.57
CA GLU A 196 -6.46 19.10 3.17
C GLU A 196 -5.25 19.53 2.33
N VAL A 197 -4.92 18.75 1.29
CA VAL A 197 -3.80 19.01 0.36
C VAL A 197 -4.20 18.84 -1.11
N PRO A 198 -5.28 19.51 -1.56
CA PRO A 198 -5.92 19.24 -2.86
C PRO A 198 -5.03 19.47 -4.07
N ALA A 199 -4.07 20.40 -4.02
CA ALA A 199 -3.12 20.59 -5.12
C ALA A 199 -2.13 19.43 -5.21
N THR A 200 -1.66 18.93 -4.07
CA THR A 200 -0.78 17.78 -3.96
C THR A 200 -1.48 16.51 -4.43
N ASP A 201 -2.74 16.29 -4.03
CA ASP A 201 -3.53 15.14 -4.48
C ASP A 201 -3.72 15.14 -5.99
N ALA A 202 -4.13 16.29 -6.55
CA ALA A 202 -4.28 16.45 -8.00
C ALA A 202 -2.95 16.24 -8.75
N TYR A 203 -1.83 16.69 -8.18
CA TYR A 203 -0.51 16.49 -8.76
C TYR A 203 -0.09 15.02 -8.72
N LEU A 204 -0.27 14.33 -7.59
CA LEU A 204 0.02 12.90 -7.46
C LEU A 204 -0.80 12.08 -8.46
N ALA A 205 -2.09 12.38 -8.62
CA ALA A 205 -2.95 11.72 -9.59
C ALA A 205 -2.48 11.93 -11.05
N ALA A 206 -2.00 13.13 -11.38
CA ALA A 206 -1.55 13.46 -12.73
C ALA A 206 -0.13 12.94 -13.06
N HIS A 207 0.77 12.92 -12.08
CA HIS A 207 2.20 12.68 -12.29
C HIS A 207 2.69 11.33 -11.77
N CYS A 208 1.97 10.70 -10.85
CA CYS A 208 2.30 9.41 -10.25
C CYS A 208 1.13 8.43 -10.35
N PRO A 209 0.66 8.08 -11.57
CA PRO A 209 -0.60 7.36 -11.77
C PRO A 209 -0.65 5.98 -11.09
N ASP A 210 0.50 5.34 -10.87
CA ASP A 210 0.57 4.06 -10.17
C ASP A 210 0.11 4.16 -8.71
N LEU A 211 0.23 5.35 -8.09
CA LEU A 211 -0.17 5.59 -6.70
C LEU A 211 -1.69 5.59 -6.49
N ALA A 212 -2.47 5.86 -7.55
CA ALA A 212 -3.94 5.84 -7.48
C ALA A 212 -4.47 4.46 -7.06
N SER A 213 -3.79 3.38 -7.46
CA SER A 213 -4.13 2.02 -7.04
C SER A 213 -3.98 1.77 -5.53
N SER A 214 -3.27 2.66 -4.84
CA SER A 214 -3.03 2.64 -3.39
C SER A 214 -3.83 3.74 -2.66
N GLY A 215 -4.82 4.34 -3.32
CA GLY A 215 -5.68 5.38 -2.74
C GLY A 215 -4.98 6.72 -2.47
N VAL A 216 -3.81 6.94 -3.07
CA VAL A 216 -3.04 8.20 -2.93
C VAL A 216 -3.37 9.11 -4.10
N GLY A 217 -3.77 10.35 -3.81
CA GLY A 217 -4.22 11.32 -4.81
C GLY A 217 -5.70 11.21 -5.19
N ASP A 218 -6.47 10.34 -4.52
CA ASP A 218 -7.92 10.31 -4.64
C ASP A 218 -8.52 11.48 -3.84
N ALA A 219 -9.43 12.25 -4.45
CA ALA A 219 -10.21 13.23 -3.71
C ALA A 219 -11.11 12.51 -2.69
N ILE A 220 -10.95 12.85 -1.41
CA ILE A 220 -11.86 12.41 -0.33
C ILE A 220 -13.17 13.22 -0.41
#